data_AF-A0A5E4AT88-F1
#
_entry.id   AF-A0A5E4AT88-F1
#
_cell.length_a   1.000
_cell.length_b   1.000
_cell.length_c   1.000
_cell.angle_alpha   90.00
_cell.angle_beta   90.00
_cell.angle_gamma   90.00
#
_symmetry.space_group_name_H-M   'P 1'
#
loop_
_entity.id
_entity.type
_entity.pdbx_description
1 polymer ?
#
loop_
_entity_poly.entity_id
_entity_poly.type
_entity_poly.pdbx_seq_one_letter_code
_entity_poly.pdbx_strand_id
1 'polypeptide(L)'
;MLLLLLPWTAQGWAVPGSSSPSWAQCQELSQKLCTLVWSAHPLVGHMFCLQRIHQGLIFYEKLLGSDIFTGDDGPVGQLHASLLGLSQLLQPEGHHLETPQTPNPSPSQPWQRLLLRFKILRSLQAFIAVAARVFAHGAATQSP
;
A
#
# COMPACT_ATOMS: atom_id res chain seq x y z
N MET A 1 18.14 27.53 -7.27
CA MET A 1 19.42 26.88 -7.62
C MET A 1 19.87 26.05 -6.42
N LEU A 2 20.15 24.75 -6.63
CA LEU A 2 21.04 23.85 -5.86
C LEU A 2 20.80 23.74 -4.33
N LEU A 3 20.12 22.70 -3.82
CA LEU A 3 20.66 21.38 -3.43
C LEU A 3 21.94 21.40 -2.59
N LEU A 4 21.92 20.61 -1.50
CA LEU A 4 22.97 20.29 -0.51
C LEU A 4 23.03 21.33 0.62
N LEU A 5 22.48 21.10 1.81
CA LEU A 5 22.96 20.11 2.78
C LEU A 5 21.85 19.88 3.83
N LEU A 6 21.30 18.67 3.91
CA LEU A 6 20.70 18.15 5.13
C LEU A 6 21.70 17.16 5.72
N PRO A 7 22.67 17.61 6.53
CA PRO A 7 23.39 16.70 7.39
C PRO A 7 22.43 16.30 8.52
N TRP A 8 22.13 15.01 8.55
CA TRP A 8 22.21 14.27 9.80
C TRP A 8 21.31 14.76 10.96
N THR A 9 20.10 14.22 11.04
CA THR A 9 19.37 14.12 12.32
C THR A 9 19.38 12.67 12.80
N ALA A 10 20.58 12.11 12.98
CA ALA A 10 20.77 10.95 13.84
C ALA A 10 21.47 11.42 15.12
N GLN A 11 20.71 12.09 15.98
CA GLN A 11 21.10 12.34 17.36
C GLN A 11 19.84 12.57 18.20
N GLY A 12 19.65 11.69 19.20
CA GLY A 12 18.94 12.11 20.40
C GLY A 12 17.81 11.23 20.93
N TRP A 13 17.70 9.94 20.60
CA TRP A 13 16.99 8.99 21.46
C TRP A 13 17.98 7.92 21.92
N ALA A 14 18.80 8.29 22.92
CA ALA A 14 19.71 7.39 23.59
C ALA A 14 18.89 6.42 24.46
N VAL A 15 18.74 5.19 23.97
CA VAL A 15 18.28 4.04 24.77
C VAL A 15 19.32 3.79 25.87
N PRO A 16 18.92 3.52 27.14
CA PRO A 16 19.87 3.31 28.22
C PRO A 16 20.84 2.17 27.88
N GLY A 17 22.14 2.45 28.04
CA GLY A 17 23.22 1.54 27.69
C GLY A 17 23.22 0.28 28.55
N SER A 18 22.76 -0.82 27.97
CA SER A 18 23.36 -2.15 28.16
C SER A 18 23.07 -2.93 26.88
N SER A 19 24.13 -3.27 26.12
CA SER A 19 24.09 -3.98 24.83
C SER A 19 23.20 -3.34 23.75
N SER A 20 23.75 -2.41 22.98
CA SER A 20 23.15 -2.02 21.69
C SER A 20 22.93 -3.27 20.82
N PRO A 21 21.74 -3.47 20.22
CA PRO A 21 21.52 -4.61 19.35
C PRO A 21 22.54 -4.57 18.21
N SER A 22 23.14 -5.70 17.90
CA SER A 22 24.02 -5.87 16.74
C SER A 22 23.17 -5.68 15.47
N TRP A 23 23.09 -4.45 14.97
CA TRP A 23 22.25 -4.11 13.81
C TRP A 23 22.48 -5.03 12.60
N ALA A 24 23.73 -5.47 12.39
CA ALA A 24 24.08 -6.46 11.37
C ALA A 24 23.38 -7.81 11.61
N GLN A 25 23.35 -8.29 12.86
CA GLN A 25 22.68 -9.54 13.22
C GLN A 25 21.17 -9.42 13.16
N CYS A 26 20.61 -8.28 13.58
CA CYS A 26 19.18 -7.99 13.42
C CYS A 26 18.80 -7.96 11.93
N GLN A 27 19.62 -7.33 11.08
CA GLN A 27 19.41 -7.31 9.63
C GLN A 27 19.47 -8.72 9.04
N GLU A 28 20.52 -9.48 9.35
CA GLU A 28 20.70 -10.87 8.87
C GLU A 28 19.52 -11.76 9.29
N LEU A 29 19.14 -11.73 10.57
CA LEU A 29 18.03 -12.51 11.07
C LEU A 29 16.70 -12.06 10.46
N SER A 30 16.48 -10.76 10.29
CA SER A 30 15.26 -10.25 9.64
C SER A 30 15.17 -10.71 8.18
N GLN A 31 16.29 -10.69 7.45
CA GLN A 31 16.35 -11.14 6.07
C GLN A 31 16.08 -12.65 5.98
N LYS A 32 16.71 -13.44 6.87
CA LYS A 32 16.51 -14.88 6.95
C LYS A 32 15.07 -15.24 7.32
N LEU A 33 14.47 -14.53 8.27
CA LEU A 33 13.06 -14.70 8.63
C LEU A 33 12.14 -14.36 7.47
N CYS A 34 12.40 -13.28 6.73
CA CYS A 34 11.66 -12.97 5.50
C CYS A 34 11.77 -14.14 4.52
N THR A 35 12.98 -14.61 4.21
CA THR A 35 13.17 -15.75 3.30
C THR A 35 12.39 -16.99 3.77
N LEU A 36 12.47 -17.35 5.06
CA LEU A 36 11.80 -18.52 5.61
C LEU A 36 10.27 -18.40 5.58
N VAL A 37 9.72 -17.24 5.95
CA VAL A 37 8.27 -16.97 5.92
C VAL A 37 7.73 -17.11 4.50
N TRP A 38 8.44 -16.58 3.50
CA TRP A 38 8.04 -16.68 2.10
C TRP A 38 8.27 -18.07 1.50
N SER A 39 9.30 -18.81 1.93
CA SER A 39 9.56 -20.18 1.45
C SER A 39 8.66 -21.23 2.10
N ALA A 40 8.11 -20.96 3.29
CA ALA A 40 7.28 -21.93 4.02
C ALA A 40 5.87 -22.10 3.41
N HIS A 41 5.34 -21.10 2.69
CA HIS A 41 4.00 -21.18 2.07
C HIS A 41 3.94 -20.50 0.67
N PRO A 42 4.70 -20.97 -0.34
CA PRO A 42 4.90 -20.24 -1.60
C PRO A 42 3.63 -20.14 -2.46
N LEU A 43 2.80 -21.19 -2.48
CA LEU A 43 1.68 -21.32 -3.42
C LEU A 43 0.36 -20.72 -2.90
N VAL A 44 0.13 -20.74 -1.58
CA VAL A 44 -1.07 -20.14 -0.96
C VAL A 44 -0.87 -18.66 -0.64
N GLY A 45 0.35 -18.26 -0.28
CA GLY A 45 0.68 -16.88 0.08
C GLY A 45 0.60 -15.90 -1.10
N HIS A 46 1.03 -16.31 -2.30
CA HIS A 46 1.06 -15.42 -3.46
C HIS A 46 -0.33 -15.12 -4.01
N MET A 47 -1.17 -16.16 -4.19
CA MET A 47 -2.58 -15.98 -4.59
C MET A 47 -3.35 -15.17 -3.55
N PHE A 48 -3.10 -15.40 -2.25
CA PHE A 48 -3.73 -14.62 -1.19
C PHE A 48 -3.24 -13.16 -1.18
N CYS A 49 -1.96 -12.91 -1.43
CA CYS A 49 -1.41 -11.55 -1.50
C CYS A 49 -2.00 -10.76 -2.67
N LEU A 50 -2.04 -11.34 -3.86
CA LEU A 50 -2.65 -10.70 -5.04
C LEU A 50 -4.15 -10.47 -4.83
N GLN A 51 -4.86 -11.44 -4.24
CA GLN A 51 -6.27 -11.30 -3.89
C GLN A 51 -6.49 -10.16 -2.86
N ARG A 52 -5.61 -10.02 -1.86
CA ARG A 52 -5.66 -8.91 -0.89
C ARG A 52 -5.34 -7.56 -1.54
N ILE A 53 -4.43 -7.51 -2.51
CA ILE A 53 -4.15 -6.30 -3.27
C ILE A 53 -5.36 -5.93 -4.13
N HIS A 54 -5.93 -6.87 -4.88
CA HIS A 54 -7.15 -6.65 -5.64
C HIS A 54 -8.29 -6.13 -4.75
N GLN A 55 -8.47 -6.77 -3.58
CA GLN A 55 -9.46 -6.39 -2.59
C GLN A 55 -9.28 -4.94 -2.10
N GLY A 56 -8.04 -4.52 -1.85
CA GLY A 56 -7.72 -3.16 -1.47
C GLY A 56 -7.94 -2.16 -2.61
N LEU A 57 -7.60 -2.52 -3.85
CA LEU A 57 -7.82 -1.67 -5.03
C LEU A 57 -9.31 -1.34 -5.21
N ILE A 58 -10.19 -2.36 -5.19
CA ILE A 58 -11.65 -2.16 -5.30
C ILE A 58 -12.19 -1.31 -4.15
N PHE A 59 -11.66 -1.46 -2.93
CA PHE A 59 -12.06 -0.63 -1.80
C PHE A 59 -11.71 0.84 -2.02
N TYR A 60 -10.47 1.14 -2.43
CA TYR A 60 -10.04 2.52 -2.67
C TYR A 60 -10.71 3.13 -3.90
N GLU A 61 -10.94 2.36 -4.96
CA GLU A 61 -11.74 2.77 -6.13
C GLU A 61 -13.11 3.28 -5.69
N LYS A 62 -13.91 2.45 -5.00
CA LYS A 62 -15.24 2.85 -4.49
C LYS A 62 -15.16 4.08 -3.57
N LEU A 63 -14.11 4.18 -2.76
CA LEU A 63 -13.92 5.30 -1.85
C LEU A 63 -13.57 6.60 -2.58
N LEU A 64 -12.80 6.53 -3.65
CA LEU A 64 -12.49 7.67 -4.54
C LEU A 64 -13.70 8.05 -5.42
N GLY A 65 -14.61 7.12 -5.72
CA GLY A 65 -15.88 7.39 -6.40
C GLY A 65 -16.99 7.94 -5.49
N SER A 66 -16.77 7.99 -4.18
CA SER A 66 -17.77 8.48 -3.20
C SER A 66 -17.90 10.01 -3.15
N ASP A 67 -18.93 10.48 -2.44
CA ASP A 67 -19.20 11.91 -2.16
C ASP A 67 -18.02 12.63 -1.49
N ILE A 68 -17.10 11.86 -0.89
CA ILE A 68 -15.86 12.38 -0.29
C ILE A 68 -15.02 13.08 -1.35
N PHE A 69 -14.89 12.53 -2.56
CA PHE A 69 -14.02 13.06 -3.62
C PHE A 69 -14.79 13.63 -4.83
N THR A 70 -16.13 13.53 -4.86
CA THR A 70 -16.95 14.09 -5.94
C THR A 70 -16.74 15.59 -6.12
N GLY A 71 -16.66 16.04 -7.38
CA GLY A 71 -16.51 17.44 -7.77
C GLY A 71 -15.08 17.91 -8.05
N ASP A 72 -14.10 16.99 -8.07
CA ASP A 72 -12.70 17.31 -8.38
C ASP A 72 -12.21 16.48 -9.58
N ASP A 73 -12.25 17.08 -10.78
CA ASP A 73 -11.68 16.50 -12.03
C ASP A 73 -10.14 16.55 -12.07
N GLY A 74 -9.50 16.86 -10.94
CA GLY A 74 -8.07 16.96 -10.80
C GLY A 74 -7.33 15.60 -10.82
N PRO A 75 -6.11 15.54 -10.26
CA PRO A 75 -5.25 14.33 -10.32
C PRO A 75 -5.89 13.09 -9.67
N VAL A 76 -6.92 13.28 -8.83
CA VAL A 76 -7.69 12.20 -8.21
C VAL A 76 -8.50 11.41 -9.25
N GLY A 77 -9.01 12.05 -10.31
CA GLY A 77 -9.72 11.37 -11.39
C GLY A 77 -8.82 10.41 -12.16
N GLN A 78 -7.59 10.85 -12.49
CA GLN A 78 -6.58 9.99 -13.11
C GLN A 78 -6.14 8.84 -12.19
N LEU A 79 -6.02 9.12 -10.89
CA LEU A 79 -5.72 8.11 -9.88
C LEU A 79 -6.82 7.03 -9.84
N HIS A 80 -8.09 7.44 -9.83
CA HIS A 80 -9.23 6.52 -9.87
C HIS A 80 -9.20 5.63 -11.12
N ALA A 81 -8.98 6.21 -12.31
CA ALA A 81 -8.86 5.47 -13.56
C ALA A 81 -7.67 4.48 -13.55
N SER A 82 -6.54 4.89 -12.96
CA SER A 82 -5.35 4.03 -12.85
C SER A 82 -5.56 2.86 -11.89
N LEU A 83 -6.28 3.07 -10.78
CA LEU A 83 -6.65 2.01 -9.84
C LEU A 83 -7.56 0.97 -10.50
N LEU A 84 -8.53 1.43 -11.29
CA LEU A 84 -9.43 0.58 -12.06
C LEU A 84 -8.66 -0.25 -13.10
N GLY A 85 -7.75 0.38 -13.84
CA GLY A 85 -6.91 -0.34 -14.80
C GLY A 85 -6.06 -1.42 -14.14
N LEU A 86 -5.49 -1.12 -12.96
CA LEU A 86 -4.69 -2.09 -12.22
C LEU A 86 -5.54 -3.23 -11.63
N SER A 87 -6.76 -2.97 -11.15
CA SER A 87 -7.64 -4.04 -10.63
C SER A 87 -8.05 -5.01 -11.75
N GLN A 88 -8.40 -4.49 -12.93
CA GLN A 88 -8.73 -5.30 -14.11
C GLN A 88 -7.57 -6.19 -14.57
N LEU A 89 -6.32 -5.70 -14.51
CA LEU A 89 -5.13 -6.49 -14.85
C LEU A 89 -4.90 -7.65 -13.88
N LEU A 90 -5.23 -7.47 -12.60
CA LEU A 90 -5.09 -8.53 -11.60
C LEU A 90 -6.22 -9.56 -11.65
N GLN A 91 -7.40 -9.18 -12.14
CA GLN A 91 -8.54 -10.09 -12.28
C GLN A 91 -9.53 -9.62 -13.38
N PRO A 92 -9.45 -10.17 -14.61
CA PRO A 92 -10.18 -9.67 -15.78
C PRO A 92 -11.62 -10.21 -15.90
N GLU A 93 -12.41 -10.16 -14.83
CA GLU A 93 -13.80 -10.62 -14.78
C GLU A 93 -14.01 -12.15 -14.91
N GLY A 94 -14.61 -12.75 -13.88
CA GLY A 94 -15.18 -14.10 -14.01
C GLY A 94 -15.52 -14.81 -12.71
N HIS A 95 -14.91 -14.42 -11.58
CA HIS A 95 -15.20 -15.05 -10.30
C HIS A 95 -15.66 -13.98 -9.33
N HIS A 96 -16.95 -14.07 -9.01
CA HIS A 96 -17.72 -13.23 -8.10
C HIS A 96 -17.14 -13.35 -6.67
N LEU A 97 -15.95 -12.79 -6.46
CA LEU A 97 -15.37 -12.64 -5.14
C LEU A 97 -16.17 -11.54 -4.46
N GLU A 98 -16.89 -11.91 -3.40
CA GLU A 98 -17.79 -11.05 -2.64
C GLU A 98 -17.27 -9.63 -2.59
N THR A 99 -17.93 -8.75 -3.35
CA THR A 99 -17.51 -7.36 -3.46
C THR A 99 -17.40 -6.82 -2.05
N PRO A 100 -16.24 -6.27 -1.64
CA PRO A 100 -16.08 -5.68 -0.31
C PRO A 100 -17.22 -4.72 -0.06
N GLN A 101 -17.73 -4.78 1.18
CA GLN A 101 -18.71 -3.86 1.74
C GLN A 101 -18.46 -2.48 1.14
N THR A 102 -19.46 -1.97 0.41
CA THR A 102 -19.46 -0.59 -0.03
C THR A 102 -19.12 0.25 1.20
N PRO A 103 -18.05 1.07 1.15
CA PRO A 103 -17.79 2.01 2.22
C PRO A 103 -19.09 2.79 2.37
N ASN A 104 -19.83 2.64 3.47
CA ASN A 104 -21.09 3.34 3.67
C ASN A 104 -20.70 4.75 4.12
N PRO A 105 -20.64 5.74 3.20
CA PRO A 105 -20.22 7.06 3.57
C PRO A 105 -21.46 7.71 4.18
N SER A 106 -21.54 7.73 5.50
CA SER A 106 -22.49 8.62 6.16
C SER A 106 -22.19 10.05 5.69
N PRO A 107 -23.20 10.86 5.33
CA PRO A 107 -22.98 12.18 4.74
C PRO A 107 -22.12 13.03 5.68
N SER A 108 -20.88 13.29 5.27
CA SER A 108 -19.89 14.01 6.07
C SER A 108 -19.91 15.51 5.72
N GLN A 109 -19.70 16.37 6.72
CA GLN A 109 -19.64 17.82 6.51
C GLN A 109 -18.42 18.20 5.64
N PRO A 110 -18.42 19.34 4.90
CA PRO A 110 -17.37 19.68 3.94
C PRO A 110 -15.94 19.69 4.51
N TRP A 111 -15.76 20.15 5.76
CA TRP A 111 -14.46 20.13 6.43
C TRP A 111 -14.03 18.72 6.86
N GLN A 112 -14.98 17.85 7.22
CA GLN A 112 -14.71 16.44 7.50
C GLN A 112 -14.25 15.73 6.23
N ARG A 113 -14.86 16.03 5.08
CA ARG A 113 -14.43 15.51 3.78
C ARG A 113 -12.97 15.87 3.50
N LEU A 114 -12.56 17.11 3.75
CA LEU A 114 -11.17 17.52 3.51
C LEU A 114 -10.15 16.72 4.34
N LEU A 115 -10.43 16.53 5.64
CA LEU A 115 -9.57 15.72 6.51
C LEU A 115 -9.58 14.25 6.11
N LEU A 116 -10.75 13.73 5.72
CA LEU A 116 -10.92 12.34 5.32
C LEU A 116 -10.20 12.07 3.99
N ARG A 117 -10.28 12.98 3.01
CA ARG A 117 -9.50 12.94 1.76
C ARG A 117 -8.01 12.76 2.05
N PHE A 118 -7.46 13.59 2.91
CA PHE A 118 -6.03 13.53 3.24
C PHE A 118 -5.65 12.19 3.90
N LYS A 119 -6.46 11.72 4.85
CA LYS A 119 -6.23 10.43 5.53
C LYS A 119 -6.29 9.26 4.56
N ILE A 120 -7.27 9.27 3.65
CA ILE A 120 -7.46 8.24 2.62
C ILE A 120 -6.28 8.24 1.66
N LEU A 121 -5.89 9.39 1.11
CA LEU A 121 -4.79 9.49 0.17
C LEU A 121 -3.46 9.04 0.80
N ARG A 122 -3.19 9.41 2.06
CA ARG A 122 -2.00 8.93 2.78
C ARG A 122 -2.01 7.42 2.99
N SER A 123 -3.16 6.85 3.33
CA SER A 123 -3.32 5.41 3.48
C SER A 123 -3.14 4.68 2.15
N LEU A 124 -3.71 5.23 1.08
CA LEU A 124 -3.57 4.72 -0.29
C LEU A 124 -2.11 4.75 -0.76
N GLN A 125 -1.35 5.80 -0.46
CA GLN A 125 0.09 5.86 -0.76
C GLN A 125 0.86 4.70 -0.13
N ALA A 126 0.63 4.41 1.15
CA ALA A 126 1.28 3.30 1.84
C ALA A 126 0.88 1.95 1.21
N PHE A 127 -0.40 1.79 0.89
CA PHE A 127 -0.91 0.59 0.23
C PHE A 127 -0.28 0.36 -1.16
N ILE A 128 -0.28 1.37 -2.02
CA ILE A 128 0.31 1.27 -3.37
C ILE A 128 1.82 1.05 -3.31
N ALA A 129 2.52 1.62 -2.33
CA ALA A 129 3.95 1.36 -2.14
C ALA A 129 4.23 -0.12 -1.82
N VAL A 130 3.37 -0.78 -1.05
CA VAL A 130 3.48 -2.22 -0.78
C VAL A 130 3.16 -3.02 -2.03
N ALA A 131 2.05 -2.72 -2.71
CA ALA A 131 1.64 -3.41 -3.94
C ALA A 131 2.74 -3.31 -5.02
N ALA A 132 3.31 -2.13 -5.22
CA ALA A 132 4.40 -1.91 -6.18
C ALA A 132 5.62 -2.78 -5.89
N ARG A 133 6.01 -2.97 -4.62
CA ARG A 133 7.11 -3.88 -4.26
C ARG A 133 6.78 -5.33 -4.55
N VAL A 134 5.54 -5.75 -4.27
CA VAL A 134 5.09 -7.12 -4.58
C VAL A 134 5.18 -7.38 -6.09
N PHE A 135 4.69 -6.44 -6.91
CA PHE A 135 4.76 -6.59 -8.37
C PHE A 135 6.20 -6.54 -8.89
N ALA A 136 7.05 -5.64 -8.38
CA ALA A 136 8.45 -5.58 -8.77
C ALA A 136 9.20 -6.88 -8.43
N HIS A 137 8.95 -7.43 -7.24
CA HIS A 137 9.54 -8.71 -6.83
C HIS A 137 9.02 -9.87 -7.67
N GLY A 138 7.71 -9.93 -7.93
CA GLY A 138 7.09 -10.94 -8.80
C GLY A 138 7.66 -10.88 -10.21
N ALA A 139 7.77 -9.69 -10.80
CA ALA A 139 8.38 -9.50 -12.12
C ALA A 139 9.84 -9.97 -12.17
N ALA A 140 10.63 -9.72 -11.12
CA ALA A 140 12.05 -10.09 -11.09
C ALA A 140 12.31 -11.58 -10.83
N THR A 141 11.39 -12.29 -10.18
CA THR A 141 11.61 -13.68 -9.72
C THR A 141 10.71 -14.71 -10.39
N GLN A 142 9.60 -14.30 -10.99
CA GLN A 142 8.58 -15.19 -11.57
C GLN A 142 8.30 -14.90 -13.05
N SER A 143 8.85 -13.84 -13.64
CA SER A 143 8.82 -13.64 -15.09
C SER A 143 9.80 -14.62 -15.75
N PRO A 144 9.39 -15.39 -16.77
CA PRO A 144 10.25 -16.33 -17.50
C PRO A 144 11.37 -15.63 -18.28
#